data_AF-A0A971BX36-F1
#
_entry.id   AF-A0A971BX36-F1
#
_cell.length_a   1.000
_cell.length_b   1.000
_cell.length_c   1.000
_cell.angle_alpha   90.00
_cell.angle_beta   90.00
_cell.angle_gamma   90.00
#
_symmetry.space_group_name_H-M   'P 1'
#
loop_
_entity.id
_entity.type
_entity.pdbx_description
1 polymer ?
#
loop_
_entity_poly.entity_id
_entity_poly.type
_entity_poly.pdbx_seq_one_letter_code
_entity_poly.pdbx_strand_id
1 'polypeptide(L)'
;MIRSSATRLALLGPVFVLLLVWLLAAYRAGGYEARNWLPLALLMAFAGLVVAALRAYQQPPSRPVLIVFGLFFLYVLWMALSTLWAIGPALAWEEAARAGFYLVFFALAVTYVGRSGGASGCRVILPLAALVIVALALIRIGAGSALGTDFFLARRFAFPITYPNGAGSFYLLLVWPLLWLAADSRRRVWMRAVCLGSVPVLIQLGLLTQSRGAAVALAFSAVIYFVLTPARLRSLIFLAVPAILVALSFTPLTAYYAEGAHTVSRMVALLWLGGSWVA
;
A
#
# COMPACT_ATOMS: atom_id res chain seq x y z
N MET A 1 26.63 22.57 -6.98
CA MET A 1 25.32 22.12 -6.44
C MET A 1 24.43 21.42 -7.48
N ILE A 2 24.26 21.95 -8.70
CA ILE A 2 23.29 21.45 -9.71
C ILE A 2 23.53 19.99 -10.14
N ARG A 3 24.79 19.55 -10.35
CA ARG A 3 25.13 18.15 -10.67
C ARG A 3 24.65 17.16 -9.60
N SER A 4 24.68 17.53 -8.32
CA SER A 4 24.26 16.64 -7.23
C SER A 4 22.75 16.41 -7.18
N SER A 5 21.96 17.41 -7.58
CA SER A 5 20.50 17.35 -7.61
C SER A 5 20.01 16.52 -8.80
N ALA A 6 20.61 16.69 -9.98
CA ALA A 6 20.29 15.91 -11.17
C ALA A 6 20.58 14.42 -10.97
N THR A 7 21.71 14.07 -10.35
CA THR A 7 22.03 12.67 -10.03
C THR A 7 21.05 12.09 -9.00
N ARG A 8 20.65 12.85 -7.98
CA ARG A 8 19.62 12.40 -7.01
C ARG A 8 18.25 12.19 -7.66
N LEU A 9 17.82 13.12 -8.53
CA LEU A 9 16.58 13.00 -9.29
C LEU A 9 16.60 11.77 -10.21
N ALA A 10 17.71 11.50 -10.91
CA ALA A 10 17.86 10.32 -11.76
C ALA A 10 17.81 9.00 -10.96
N LEU A 11 18.28 9.00 -9.71
CA LEU A 11 18.24 7.81 -8.84
C LEU A 11 16.87 7.59 -8.19
N LEU A 12 16.14 8.66 -7.88
CA LEU A 12 14.82 8.61 -7.23
C LEU A 12 13.67 8.48 -8.22
N GLY A 13 13.85 8.96 -9.45
CA GLY A 13 12.83 9.02 -10.50
C GLY A 13 12.11 7.69 -10.74
N PRO A 14 12.82 6.57 -10.98
CA PRO A 14 12.16 5.28 -11.24
C PRO A 14 11.30 4.78 -10.07
N VAL A 15 11.78 4.91 -8.83
CA VAL A 15 11.02 4.52 -7.62
C VAL A 15 9.81 5.43 -7.45
N PHE A 16 9.97 6.73 -7.71
CA PHE A 16 8.88 7.70 -7.66
C PHE A 16 7.80 7.42 -8.72
N VAL A 17 8.20 7.03 -9.94
CA VAL A 17 7.25 6.63 -11.01
C VAL A 17 6.45 5.41 -10.59
N LEU A 18 7.07 4.39 -9.99
CA LEU A 18 6.34 3.23 -9.47
C LEU A 18 5.34 3.63 -8.39
N LEU A 19 5.74 4.51 -7.46
CA LEU A 19 4.83 5.03 -6.44
C LEU A 19 3.65 5.76 -7.09
N LEU A 20 3.92 6.62 -8.07
CA LEU A 20 2.89 7.39 -8.76
C LEU A 20 1.91 6.47 -9.50
N VAL A 21 2.40 5.42 -10.18
CA VAL A 21 1.57 4.42 -10.85
C VAL A 21 0.70 3.68 -9.85
N TRP A 22 1.26 3.26 -8.71
CA TRP A 22 0.52 2.60 -7.64
C TRP A 22 -0.59 3.50 -7.06
N LEU A 23 -0.26 4.74 -6.72
CA LEU A 23 -1.24 5.70 -6.21
C LEU A 23 -2.30 6.04 -7.26
N LEU A 24 -1.91 6.26 -8.52
CA LEU A 24 -2.87 6.54 -9.59
C LEU A 24 -3.83 5.36 -9.82
N ALA A 25 -3.32 4.13 -9.77
CA ALA A 25 -4.17 2.93 -9.84
C ALA A 25 -5.13 2.87 -8.65
N ALA A 26 -4.64 3.10 -7.42
CA ALA A 26 -5.46 3.07 -6.21
C ALA A 26 -6.60 4.11 -6.26
N TYR A 27 -6.31 5.34 -6.69
CA TYR A 27 -7.27 6.44 -6.77
C TYR A 27 -8.15 6.41 -8.03
N ARG A 28 -7.90 5.48 -8.96
CA ARG A 28 -8.81 5.15 -10.09
C ARG A 28 -9.56 3.85 -9.81
N ALA A 29 -10.30 3.84 -8.69
CA ALA A 29 -11.12 2.70 -8.25
C ALA A 29 -10.32 1.39 -8.11
N GLY A 30 -9.07 1.48 -7.65
CA GLY A 30 -8.16 0.35 -7.47
C GLY A 30 -7.79 -0.42 -8.74
N GLY A 31 -8.10 0.12 -9.93
CA GLY A 31 -7.90 -0.60 -11.18
C GLY A 31 -8.82 -1.81 -11.34
N TYR A 32 -10.06 -1.75 -10.86
CA TYR A 32 -11.03 -2.84 -11.05
C TYR A 32 -11.47 -3.01 -12.52
N GLU A 33 -11.63 -1.90 -13.24
CA GLU A 33 -12.01 -1.92 -14.66
C GLU A 33 -10.78 -1.86 -15.54
N ALA A 34 -10.74 -2.67 -16.62
CA ALA A 34 -9.69 -2.67 -17.64
C ALA A 34 -9.23 -1.26 -18.05
N ARG A 35 -10.17 -0.35 -18.30
CA ARG A 35 -9.86 1.04 -18.72
C ARG A 35 -8.99 1.82 -17.74
N ASN A 36 -9.01 1.46 -16.45
CA ASN A 36 -8.27 2.18 -15.40
C ASN A 36 -6.84 1.63 -15.22
N TRP A 37 -6.63 0.32 -15.36
CA TRP A 37 -5.34 -0.33 -15.11
C TRP A 37 -4.57 -0.68 -16.37
N LEU A 38 -5.22 -0.94 -17.50
CA LEU A 38 -4.56 -1.37 -18.73
C LEU A 38 -3.55 -0.35 -19.28
N PRO A 39 -3.83 0.98 -19.29
CA PRO A 39 -2.82 1.96 -19.71
C PRO A 39 -1.59 1.95 -18.80
N LEU A 40 -1.78 1.75 -17.50
CA LEU A 40 -0.69 1.64 -16.53
C LEU A 40 0.10 0.34 -16.74
N ALA A 41 -0.59 -0.75 -17.08
CA ALA A 41 0.03 -2.03 -17.40
C ALA A 41 0.91 -1.94 -18.65
N LEU A 42 0.44 -1.30 -19.72
CA LEU A 42 1.23 -1.07 -20.92
C LEU A 42 2.47 -0.23 -20.62
N LEU A 43 2.34 0.84 -19.82
CA LEU A 43 3.47 1.66 -19.39
C LEU A 43 4.51 0.83 -18.60
N MET A 44 4.05 0.01 -17.65
CA MET A 44 4.96 -0.85 -16.87
C MET A 44 5.58 -1.96 -17.70
N ALA A 45 4.82 -2.57 -18.63
CA ALA A 45 5.34 -3.58 -19.55
C ALA A 45 6.44 -2.98 -20.46
N PHE A 46 6.21 -1.80 -21.01
CA PHE A 46 7.20 -1.07 -21.80
C PHE A 46 8.45 -0.73 -20.97
N ALA A 47 8.28 -0.21 -19.76
CA ALA A 47 9.40 0.06 -18.84
C ALA A 47 10.17 -1.23 -18.49
N GLY A 48 9.47 -2.34 -18.25
CA GLY A 48 10.05 -3.66 -18.03
C GLY A 48 10.88 -4.14 -19.22
N LEU A 49 10.34 -4.01 -20.44
CA LEU A 49 11.02 -4.36 -21.68
C LEU A 49 12.30 -3.54 -21.88
N VAL A 50 12.24 -2.22 -21.66
CA VAL A 50 13.41 -1.33 -21.75
C VAL A 50 14.47 -1.71 -20.72
N VAL A 51 14.08 -1.95 -19.47
CA VAL A 51 15.01 -2.39 -18.40
C VAL A 51 15.67 -3.71 -18.75
N ALA A 52 14.91 -4.68 -19.29
CA ALA A 52 15.42 -5.98 -19.72
C ALA A 52 16.36 -5.86 -20.92
N ALA A 53 15.97 -5.12 -21.96
CA ALA A 53 16.75 -4.93 -23.18
C ALA A 53 18.08 -4.22 -22.91
N LEU A 54 18.07 -3.20 -22.05
CA LEU A 54 19.27 -2.47 -21.63
C LEU A 54 20.07 -3.19 -20.55
N ARG A 55 19.61 -4.35 -20.06
CA ARG A 55 20.18 -5.09 -18.94
C ARG A 55 20.47 -4.18 -17.75
N ALA A 56 19.55 -3.26 -17.44
CA ALA A 56 19.73 -2.19 -16.46
C ALA A 56 19.65 -2.67 -14.98
N TYR A 57 20.01 -3.93 -14.74
CA TYR A 57 20.09 -4.59 -13.44
C TYR A 57 21.44 -4.29 -12.79
N GLN A 58 21.45 -3.42 -11.78
CA GLN A 58 22.70 -3.06 -11.11
C GLN A 58 23.17 -4.09 -10.08
N GLN A 59 22.22 -4.73 -9.39
CA GLN A 59 22.51 -5.74 -8.38
C GLN A 59 21.52 -6.90 -8.51
N PRO A 60 22.00 -8.16 -8.47
CA PRO A 60 21.10 -9.29 -8.45
C PRO A 60 20.28 -9.27 -7.15
N PRO A 61 18.96 -9.52 -7.22
CA PRO A 61 18.14 -9.65 -6.04
C PRO A 61 18.61 -10.81 -5.15
N SER A 62 18.33 -10.71 -3.85
CA SER A 62 18.64 -11.78 -2.92
C SER A 62 17.83 -13.05 -3.21
N ARG A 63 18.34 -14.23 -2.79
CA ARG A 63 17.66 -15.51 -3.01
C ARG A 63 16.18 -15.51 -2.53
N PRO A 64 15.83 -14.97 -1.35
CA PRO A 64 14.43 -14.90 -0.93
C PRO A 64 13.55 -14.08 -1.88
N VAL A 65 14.06 -12.97 -2.41
CA VAL A 65 13.31 -12.13 -3.37
C VAL A 65 13.09 -12.87 -4.68
N LEU A 66 14.08 -13.63 -5.15
CA LEU A 66 13.94 -14.49 -6.33
C LEU A 66 12.92 -15.62 -6.12
N ILE A 67 12.88 -16.23 -4.94
CA ILE A 67 11.87 -17.23 -4.59
C ILE A 67 10.47 -16.62 -4.62
N VAL A 68 10.27 -15.46 -4.01
CA VAL A 68 8.99 -14.74 -4.03
C VAL A 68 8.59 -14.37 -5.46
N PHE A 69 9.54 -13.86 -6.27
CA PHE A 69 9.31 -13.55 -7.67
C PHE A 69 8.91 -14.79 -8.47
N GLY A 70 9.60 -15.92 -8.27
CA GLY A 70 9.31 -17.18 -8.94
C GLY A 70 7.94 -17.75 -8.56
N LEU A 71 7.58 -17.73 -7.27
CA LEU A 71 6.26 -18.15 -6.81
C LEU A 71 5.15 -17.25 -7.37
N PHE A 72 5.38 -15.94 -7.44
CA PHE A 72 4.42 -15.01 -8.03
C PHE A 72 4.29 -15.22 -9.54
N PHE A 73 5.39 -15.47 -10.25
CA PHE A 73 5.37 -15.86 -11.66
C PHE A 73 4.57 -17.15 -11.89
N LEU A 74 4.80 -18.19 -11.09
CA LEU A 74 4.05 -19.44 -11.17
C LEU A 74 2.56 -19.24 -10.90
N TYR A 75 2.21 -18.35 -9.96
CA TYR A 75 0.82 -17.97 -9.72
C TYR A 75 0.18 -17.28 -10.93
N VAL A 76 0.88 -16.33 -11.56
CA VAL A 76 0.40 -15.68 -12.80
C VAL A 76 0.25 -16.70 -13.93
N LEU A 77 1.21 -17.61 -14.09
CA LEU A 77 1.15 -18.67 -15.09
C LEU A 77 -0.04 -19.60 -14.85
N TRP A 78 -0.28 -19.99 -13.60
CA TRP A 78 -1.46 -20.77 -13.22
C TRP A 78 -2.76 -20.03 -13.56
N MET A 79 -2.85 -18.74 -13.26
CA MET A 79 -4.01 -17.92 -13.63
C MET A 79 -4.22 -17.88 -15.15
N ALA A 80 -3.15 -17.75 -15.95
CA ALA A 80 -3.24 -17.77 -17.40
C ALA A 80 -3.68 -19.16 -17.92
N LEU A 81 -3.12 -20.24 -17.39
CA LEU A 81 -3.51 -21.61 -17.74
C LEU A 81 -4.96 -21.91 -17.36
N SER A 82 -5.49 -21.28 -16.30
CA SER A 82 -6.87 -21.47 -15.88
C SER A 82 -7.91 -21.11 -16.94
N THR A 83 -7.53 -20.31 -17.94
CA THR A 83 -8.37 -20.04 -19.11
C THR A 83 -8.79 -21.29 -19.89
N LEU A 84 -8.03 -22.39 -19.78
CA LEU A 84 -8.32 -23.66 -20.43
C LEU A 84 -9.51 -24.40 -19.82
N TRP A 85 -9.85 -24.12 -18.55
CA TRP A 85 -10.96 -24.78 -17.84
C TRP A 85 -11.92 -23.82 -17.13
N ALA A 86 -11.68 -22.50 -17.25
CA ALA A 86 -12.55 -21.50 -16.65
C ALA A 86 -13.89 -21.42 -17.38
N ILE A 87 -14.98 -21.27 -16.60
CA ILE A 87 -16.33 -21.03 -17.13
C ILE A 87 -16.39 -19.72 -17.92
N GLY A 88 -15.60 -18.71 -17.52
CA GLY A 88 -15.44 -17.44 -18.23
C GLY A 88 -13.99 -17.21 -18.66
N PRO A 89 -13.55 -17.77 -19.81
CA PRO A 89 -12.15 -17.65 -20.26
C PRO A 89 -11.68 -16.21 -20.44
N ALA A 90 -12.57 -15.32 -20.91
CA ALA A 90 -12.25 -13.90 -21.08
C ALA A 90 -11.95 -13.19 -19.74
N LEU A 91 -12.74 -13.48 -18.69
CA LEU A 91 -12.51 -12.94 -17.36
C LEU A 91 -11.23 -13.51 -16.73
N ALA A 92 -11.00 -14.81 -16.89
CA ALA A 92 -9.78 -15.46 -16.42
C ALA A 92 -8.53 -14.86 -17.11
N TRP A 93 -8.61 -14.56 -18.41
CA TRP A 93 -7.54 -13.87 -19.13
C TRP A 93 -7.31 -12.45 -18.64
N GLU A 94 -8.38 -11.69 -18.37
CA GLU A 94 -8.26 -10.32 -17.84
C GLU A 94 -7.57 -10.31 -16.47
N GLU A 95 -7.98 -11.20 -15.55
CA GLU A 95 -7.37 -11.31 -14.22
C GLU A 95 -5.92 -11.83 -14.30
N ALA A 96 -5.61 -12.73 -15.23
CA ALA A 96 -4.24 -13.18 -15.48
C ALA A 96 -3.36 -12.01 -15.99
N ALA A 97 -3.87 -11.18 -16.90
CA ALA A 97 -3.17 -9.99 -17.38
C ALA A 97 -2.96 -8.95 -16.28
N ARG A 98 -3.96 -8.75 -15.40
CA ARG A 98 -3.84 -7.88 -14.21
C ARG A 98 -2.81 -8.40 -13.21
N ALA A 99 -2.78 -9.71 -12.96
CA ALA A 99 -1.76 -10.33 -12.13
C ALA A 99 -0.35 -10.20 -12.76
N GLY A 100 -0.24 -10.34 -14.09
CA GLY A 100 0.98 -10.08 -14.85
C GLY A 100 1.46 -8.63 -14.73
N PHE A 101 0.55 -7.65 -14.75
CA PHE A 101 0.88 -6.25 -14.46
C PHE A 101 1.51 -6.09 -13.07
N TYR A 102 0.92 -6.69 -12.03
CA TYR A 102 1.49 -6.66 -10.68
C TYR A 102 2.85 -7.35 -10.59
N LEU A 103 3.06 -8.44 -11.35
CA LEU A 103 4.34 -9.13 -11.41
C LEU A 103 5.44 -8.26 -12.05
N VAL A 104 5.14 -7.59 -13.17
CA VAL A 104 6.08 -6.66 -13.82
C VAL A 104 6.36 -5.47 -12.91
N PHE A 105 5.34 -4.92 -12.25
CA PHE A 105 5.50 -3.87 -11.26
C PHE A 105 6.45 -4.32 -10.13
N PHE A 106 6.26 -5.53 -9.61
CA PHE A 106 7.14 -6.09 -8.58
C PHE A 106 8.58 -6.28 -9.06
N ALA A 107 8.79 -6.80 -10.29
CA ALA A 107 10.12 -6.94 -10.89
C ALA A 107 10.84 -5.60 -11.04
N LEU A 108 10.12 -4.58 -11.52
CA LEU A 108 10.64 -3.21 -11.63
C LEU A 108 10.96 -2.63 -10.25
N ALA A 109 10.09 -2.83 -9.26
CA ALA A 109 10.32 -2.38 -7.89
C ALA A 109 11.61 -2.98 -7.31
N VAL A 110 11.79 -4.29 -7.42
CA VAL A 110 13.01 -4.98 -6.98
C VAL A 110 14.24 -4.41 -7.68
N THR A 111 14.15 -4.20 -8.99
CA THR A 111 15.25 -3.66 -9.79
C THR A 111 15.61 -2.24 -9.37
N TYR A 112 14.62 -1.35 -9.22
CA TYR A 112 14.84 0.06 -8.91
C TYR A 112 15.26 0.29 -7.46
N VAL A 113 14.74 -0.48 -6.51
CA VAL A 113 15.15 -0.42 -5.10
C VAL A 113 16.58 -0.92 -4.91
N GLY A 114 16.99 -1.94 -5.69
CA GLY A 114 18.35 -2.48 -5.69
C GLY A 114 19.43 -1.58 -6.31
N ARG A 115 19.04 -0.47 -6.95
CA ARG A 115 20.00 0.52 -7.50
C ARG A 115 20.66 1.34 -6.38
N SER A 116 21.84 1.88 -6.66
CA SER A 116 22.51 2.80 -5.74
C SER A 116 21.57 3.99 -5.40
N GLY A 117 21.26 4.18 -4.12
CA GLY A 117 20.33 5.23 -3.67
C GLY A 117 18.84 4.88 -3.75
N GLY A 118 18.41 3.81 -4.43
CA GLY A 118 17.00 3.41 -4.52
C GLY A 118 16.39 3.10 -3.15
N ALA A 119 17.08 2.27 -2.36
CA ALA A 119 16.72 2.00 -0.96
C ALA A 119 16.70 3.26 -0.08
N SER A 120 17.55 4.26 -0.37
CA SER A 120 17.51 5.55 0.32
C SER A 120 16.28 6.35 -0.06
N GLY A 121 15.87 6.30 -1.33
CA GLY A 121 14.66 6.92 -1.85
C GLY A 121 13.39 6.38 -1.20
N CYS A 122 13.25 5.06 -1.13
CA CYS A 122 12.09 4.43 -0.49
C CYS A 122 11.88 4.90 0.95
N ARG A 123 12.96 5.13 1.70
CA ARG A 123 12.90 5.61 3.10
C ARG A 123 12.30 7.01 3.23
N VAL A 124 12.30 7.82 2.17
CA VAL A 124 11.69 9.16 2.12
C VAL A 124 10.33 9.12 1.45
N ILE A 125 10.21 8.34 0.36
CA ILE A 125 9.01 8.25 -0.45
C ILE A 125 7.87 7.52 0.28
N LEU A 126 8.16 6.46 1.04
CA LEU A 126 7.12 5.70 1.76
C LEU A 126 6.42 6.53 2.86
N PRO A 127 7.13 7.26 3.75
CA PRO A 127 6.48 8.16 4.71
C PRO A 127 5.66 9.26 4.03
N LEU A 128 6.16 9.81 2.92
CA LEU A 128 5.41 10.81 2.14
C LEU A 128 4.13 10.23 1.54
N ALA A 129 4.20 9.01 0.98
CA ALA A 129 3.04 8.32 0.47
C ALA A 129 2.01 8.06 1.58
N ALA A 130 2.45 7.60 2.75
CA ALA A 130 1.60 7.40 3.91
C ALA A 130 0.91 8.69 4.34
N LEU A 131 1.66 9.80 4.39
CA LEU A 131 1.13 11.12 4.72
C LEU A 131 0.05 11.55 3.72
N VAL A 132 0.30 11.39 2.41
CA VAL A 132 -0.67 11.70 1.35
C VAL A 132 -1.92 10.82 1.49
N ILE A 133 -1.76 9.52 1.73
CA ILE A 133 -2.89 8.58 1.91
C ILE A 133 -3.74 8.98 3.12
N VAL A 134 -3.10 9.25 4.26
CA VAL A 134 -3.78 9.69 5.48
C VAL A 134 -4.49 11.03 5.27
N ALA A 135 -3.81 12.01 4.70
CA ALA A 135 -4.37 13.34 4.45
C ALA A 135 -5.59 13.27 3.53
N LEU A 136 -5.49 12.54 2.41
CA LEU A 136 -6.59 12.38 1.46
C LEU A 136 -7.77 11.61 2.07
N ALA A 137 -7.51 10.60 2.90
CA ALA A 137 -8.57 9.90 3.63
C ALA A 137 -9.29 10.82 4.62
N LEU A 138 -8.55 11.62 5.41
CA LEU A 138 -9.12 12.60 6.34
C LEU A 138 -9.95 13.67 5.61
N ILE A 139 -9.41 14.24 4.54
CA ILE A 139 -10.11 15.23 3.70
C ILE A 139 -11.40 14.61 3.15
N ARG A 140 -11.34 13.37 2.65
CA ARG A 140 -12.51 12.69 2.09
C ARG A 140 -13.61 12.45 3.13
N ILE A 141 -13.23 12.01 4.33
CA ILE A 141 -14.15 11.79 5.46
C ILE A 141 -14.77 13.13 5.89
N GLY A 142 -13.95 14.18 6.01
CA GLY A 142 -14.40 15.51 6.43
C GLY A 142 -15.37 16.15 5.45
N ALA A 143 -15.05 16.12 4.15
CA ALA A 143 -15.92 16.66 3.12
C ALA A 143 -17.25 15.88 2.99
N GLY A 144 -17.24 14.58 3.27
CA GLY A 144 -18.41 13.72 3.14
C GLY A 144 -19.06 13.77 1.76
N SER A 145 -20.37 14.04 1.68
CA SER A 145 -21.11 14.11 0.41
C SER A 145 -20.81 15.35 -0.44
N ALA A 146 -20.11 16.36 0.10
CA ALA A 146 -19.76 17.56 -0.68
C ALA A 146 -18.83 17.27 -1.87
N LEU A 147 -18.09 16.14 -1.83
CA LEU A 147 -17.21 15.68 -2.91
C LEU A 147 -17.83 14.55 -3.77
N GLY A 148 -19.15 14.36 -3.74
CA GLY A 148 -19.87 13.38 -4.57
C GLY A 148 -20.53 12.24 -3.78
N THR A 149 -20.67 11.08 -4.41
CA THR A 149 -21.39 9.90 -3.88
C THR A 149 -20.79 9.35 -2.59
N ASP A 150 -21.60 8.60 -1.83
CA ASP A 150 -21.15 7.93 -0.62
C ASP A 150 -19.97 7.00 -0.88
N PHE A 151 -18.99 7.10 0.00
CA PHE A 151 -17.74 6.34 0.00
C PHE A 151 -17.76 5.22 1.04
N PHE A 152 -18.90 5.04 1.70
CA PHE A 152 -19.24 3.85 2.46
C PHE A 152 -20.13 2.96 1.60
N LEU A 153 -19.58 1.82 1.16
CA LEU A 153 -20.33 0.79 0.45
C LEU A 153 -20.86 -0.21 1.48
N ALA A 154 -22.19 -0.31 1.61
CA ALA A 154 -22.83 -1.19 2.59
C ALA A 154 -22.27 -1.00 4.01
N ARG A 155 -22.20 0.26 4.47
CA ARG A 155 -21.66 0.68 5.79
C ARG A 155 -20.16 0.44 5.98
N ARG A 156 -19.41 0.15 4.91
CA ARG A 156 -17.98 -0.11 4.96
C ARG A 156 -17.21 0.90 4.14
N PHE A 157 -16.17 1.47 4.73
CA PHE A 157 -15.34 2.45 4.05
C PHE A 157 -14.65 1.83 2.84
N ALA A 158 -14.84 2.44 1.67
CA ALA A 158 -14.42 1.90 0.38
C ALA A 158 -13.45 2.81 -0.38
N PHE A 159 -13.23 4.04 0.07
CA PHE A 159 -12.27 4.95 -0.55
C PHE A 159 -10.83 4.45 -0.39
N PRO A 160 -9.92 4.70 -1.35
CA PRO A 160 -10.14 5.26 -2.69
C PRO A 160 -10.49 4.20 -3.76
N ILE A 161 -10.47 2.93 -3.38
CA ILE A 161 -10.56 1.79 -4.31
C ILE A 161 -12.00 1.48 -4.73
N THR A 162 -13.01 2.06 -4.09
CA THR A 162 -14.47 1.80 -4.26
C THR A 162 -14.94 0.39 -3.88
N TYR A 163 -14.02 -0.46 -3.44
CA TYR A 163 -14.29 -1.80 -2.92
C TYR A 163 -13.67 -1.97 -1.52
N PRO A 164 -14.46 -2.20 -0.47
CA PRO A 164 -13.97 -2.22 0.92
C PRO A 164 -12.82 -3.20 1.18
N ASN A 165 -12.83 -4.40 0.59
CA ASN A 165 -11.74 -5.36 0.83
C ASN A 165 -10.43 -4.90 0.18
N GLY A 166 -10.51 -4.30 -1.01
CA GLY A 166 -9.37 -3.70 -1.69
C GLY A 166 -8.83 -2.50 -0.93
N ALA A 167 -9.72 -1.60 -0.48
CA ALA A 167 -9.38 -0.44 0.35
C ALA A 167 -8.68 -0.86 1.66
N GLY A 168 -9.20 -1.89 2.34
CA GLY A 168 -8.56 -2.44 3.55
C GLY A 168 -7.14 -2.93 3.28
N SER A 169 -6.94 -3.67 2.19
CA SER A 169 -5.61 -4.15 1.80
C SER A 169 -4.67 -2.99 1.46
N PHE A 170 -5.18 -1.95 0.81
CA PHE A 170 -4.42 -0.74 0.47
C PHE A 170 -3.94 0.02 1.70
N TYR A 171 -4.82 0.27 2.69
CA TYR A 171 -4.44 0.98 3.90
C TYR A 171 -3.42 0.20 4.74
N LEU A 172 -3.56 -1.12 4.82
CA LEU A 172 -2.67 -1.95 5.64
C LEU A 172 -1.31 -2.23 4.98
N LEU A 173 -1.17 -1.97 3.67
CA LEU A 173 0.05 -2.26 2.90
C LEU A 173 1.31 -1.60 3.48
N LEU A 174 1.19 -0.38 4.01
CA LEU A 174 2.32 0.40 4.51
C LEU A 174 2.61 0.21 6.00
N VAL A 175 1.79 -0.55 6.75
CA VAL A 175 1.93 -0.69 8.21
C VAL A 175 3.33 -1.17 8.62
N TRP A 176 3.79 -2.29 8.07
CA TRP A 176 5.09 -2.87 8.45
C TRP A 176 6.30 -2.08 7.94
N PRO A 177 6.32 -1.60 6.68
CA PRO A 177 7.41 -0.72 6.22
C PRO A 177 7.54 0.56 7.07
N LEU A 178 6.43 1.20 7.44
CA LEU A 178 6.46 2.40 8.27
C LEU A 178 6.88 2.09 9.71
N LEU A 179 6.38 1.00 10.29
CA LEU A 179 6.81 0.57 11.63
C LEU A 179 8.31 0.30 11.67
N TRP A 180 8.86 -0.34 10.63
CA TRP A 180 10.29 -0.57 10.50
C TRP A 180 11.10 0.73 10.43
N LEU A 181 10.62 1.73 9.67
CA LEU A 181 11.25 3.04 9.58
C LEU A 181 11.13 3.83 10.90
N ALA A 182 10.01 3.75 11.60
CA ALA A 182 9.80 4.37 12.90
C ALA A 182 10.75 3.79 13.97
N ALA A 183 10.92 2.48 13.96
CA ALA A 183 11.82 1.77 14.86
C ALA A 183 13.30 2.10 14.58
N ASP A 184 13.70 2.43 13.35
CA ASP A 184 15.10 2.68 12.98
C ASP A 184 15.68 3.94 13.65
N SER A 185 16.48 3.74 14.71
CA SER A 185 17.16 4.80 15.47
C SER A 185 18.13 5.65 14.65
N ARG A 186 18.55 5.21 13.46
CA ARG A 186 19.43 5.98 12.57
C ARG A 186 18.66 7.06 11.78
N ARG A 187 17.32 7.08 11.88
CA ARG A 187 16.46 8.02 11.15
C ARG A 187 16.24 9.31 11.93
N ARG A 188 16.00 10.40 11.20
CA ARG A 188 15.64 11.69 11.77
C ARG A 188 14.33 11.58 12.55
N VAL A 189 14.24 12.28 13.67
CA VAL A 189 13.08 12.24 14.59
C VAL A 189 11.76 12.50 13.84
N TRP A 190 11.70 13.53 13.00
CA TRP A 190 10.49 13.85 12.24
C TRP A 190 10.05 12.72 11.29
N MET A 191 10.98 11.99 10.67
CA MET A 191 10.63 10.87 9.79
C MET A 191 10.00 9.74 10.59
N ARG A 192 10.55 9.47 11.78
CA ARG A 192 10.06 8.46 12.70
C ARG A 192 8.67 8.83 13.23
N ALA A 193 8.46 10.11 13.57
CA ALA A 193 7.17 10.64 13.99
C ALA A 193 6.10 10.48 12.89
N VAL A 194 6.40 10.90 11.64
CA VAL A 194 5.48 10.72 10.51
C VAL A 194 5.14 9.24 10.30
N CYS A 195 6.13 8.36 10.35
CA CYS A 195 5.89 6.92 10.21
C CYS A 195 5.02 6.37 11.34
N LEU A 196 5.37 6.71 12.59
CA LEU A 196 4.68 6.18 13.77
C LEU A 196 3.25 6.70 13.87
N GLY A 197 3.01 7.99 13.61
CA GLY A 197 1.67 8.58 13.59
C GLY A 197 0.81 8.08 12.43
N SER A 198 1.39 7.75 11.27
CA SER A 198 0.62 7.17 10.16
C SER A 198 0.17 5.73 10.40
N VAL A 199 0.93 4.92 11.15
CA VAL A 199 0.61 3.50 11.39
C VAL A 199 -0.78 3.29 12.04
N PRO A 200 -1.15 3.91 13.18
CA PRO A 200 -2.46 3.70 13.79
C PRO A 200 -3.59 4.15 12.86
N VAL A 201 -3.41 5.29 12.18
CA VAL A 201 -4.41 5.82 11.25
C VAL A 201 -4.67 4.87 10.10
N LEU A 202 -3.63 4.28 9.52
CA LEU A 202 -3.78 3.27 8.46
C LEU A 202 -4.51 2.01 8.97
N ILE A 203 -4.24 1.57 10.19
CA ILE A 203 -4.95 0.44 10.80
C ILE A 203 -6.42 0.80 11.06
N GLN A 204 -6.70 2.00 11.58
CA GLN A 204 -8.04 2.51 11.83
C GLN A 204 -8.86 2.68 10.54
N LEU A 205 -8.24 3.18 9.47
CA LEU A 205 -8.85 3.20 8.13
C LEU A 205 -9.13 1.77 7.65
N GLY A 206 -8.21 0.84 7.91
CA GLY A 206 -8.43 -0.60 7.70
C GLY A 206 -9.65 -1.14 8.48
N LEU A 207 -9.82 -0.75 9.75
CA LEU A 207 -10.98 -1.13 10.56
C LEU A 207 -12.29 -0.60 9.97
N LEU A 208 -12.32 0.64 9.50
CA LEU A 208 -13.50 1.23 8.86
C LEU A 208 -13.93 0.45 7.59
N THR A 209 -13.01 -0.27 6.94
CA THR A 209 -13.34 -1.12 5.78
C THR A 209 -13.98 -2.46 6.17
N GLN A 210 -13.86 -2.91 7.42
CA GLN A 210 -14.36 -4.20 7.90
C GLN A 210 -13.93 -5.41 7.03
N SER A 211 -12.73 -5.35 6.45
CA SER A 211 -12.21 -6.41 5.59
C SER A 211 -11.58 -7.54 6.41
N ARG A 212 -12.30 -8.65 6.55
CA ARG A 212 -11.78 -9.87 7.22
C ARG A 212 -10.50 -10.38 6.56
N GLY A 213 -10.46 -10.35 5.22
CA GLY A 213 -9.27 -10.74 4.45
C GLY A 213 -8.06 -9.84 4.74
N ALA A 214 -8.26 -8.52 4.83
CA ALA A 214 -7.18 -7.60 5.16
C ALA A 214 -6.70 -7.78 6.62
N ALA A 215 -7.61 -8.08 7.56
CA ALA A 215 -7.26 -8.38 8.95
C ALA A 215 -6.41 -9.67 9.05
N VAL A 216 -6.81 -10.74 8.37
CA VAL A 216 -6.03 -11.99 8.31
C VAL A 216 -4.67 -11.75 7.64
N ALA A 217 -4.63 -10.98 6.55
CA ALA A 217 -3.39 -10.63 5.87
C ALA A 217 -2.45 -9.81 6.79
N LEU A 218 -2.97 -8.86 7.56
CA LEU A 218 -2.20 -8.10 8.54
C LEU A 218 -1.63 -9.02 9.63
N ALA A 219 -2.43 -9.94 10.18
CA ALA A 219 -1.97 -10.89 11.19
C ALA A 219 -0.87 -11.82 10.65
N PHE A 220 -1.07 -12.39 9.45
CA PHE A 220 -0.08 -13.26 8.82
C PHE A 220 1.21 -12.52 8.48
N SER A 221 1.10 -11.30 7.93
CA SER A 221 2.26 -10.46 7.64
C SER A 221 2.96 -9.95 8.90
N ALA A 222 2.27 -9.82 10.04
CA ALA A 222 2.90 -9.55 11.33
C ALA A 222 3.86 -10.68 11.72
N VAL A 223 3.43 -11.93 11.59
CA VAL A 223 4.27 -13.11 11.87
C VAL A 223 5.51 -13.08 11.00
N ILE A 224 5.36 -12.90 9.68
CA ILE A 224 6.48 -12.80 8.74
C ILE A 224 7.42 -11.66 9.13
N TYR A 225 6.87 -10.48 9.44
CA TYR A 225 7.65 -9.32 9.84
C TYR A 225 8.50 -9.59 11.08
N PHE A 226 7.92 -10.12 12.16
CA PHE A 226 8.62 -10.36 13.42
C PHE A 226 9.60 -11.55 13.36
N VAL A 227 9.35 -12.53 12.49
CA VAL A 227 10.30 -13.63 12.22
C VAL A 227 11.52 -13.13 11.45
N LEU A 228 11.32 -12.27 10.45
CA LEU A 228 12.39 -11.84 9.54
C LEU A 228 13.15 -10.59 10.00
N THR A 229 12.53 -9.72 10.81
CA THR A 229 13.15 -8.45 11.21
C THR A 229 14.18 -8.65 12.33
N PRO A 230 15.43 -8.17 12.16
CA PRO A 230 16.40 -8.20 13.26
C PRO A 230 16.02 -7.23 14.40
N ALA A 231 15.12 -6.27 14.14
CA ALA A 231 14.73 -5.25 15.10
C ALA A 231 13.46 -5.61 15.91
N ARG A 232 13.11 -6.90 16.04
CA ARG A 232 11.81 -7.37 16.53
C ARG A 232 11.36 -6.78 17.87
N LEU A 233 12.23 -6.74 18.89
CA LEU A 233 11.89 -6.19 20.20
C LEU A 233 11.60 -4.69 20.13
N ARG A 234 12.41 -3.95 19.38
CA ARG A 234 12.21 -2.52 19.17
C ARG A 234 10.93 -2.25 18.39
N SER A 235 10.68 -3.01 17.32
CA SER A 235 9.44 -2.90 16.56
C SER A 235 8.21 -3.23 17.42
N LEU A 236 8.31 -4.17 18.37
CA LEU A 236 7.23 -4.50 19.29
C LEU A 236 6.90 -3.32 20.23
N ILE A 237 7.93 -2.66 20.78
CA ILE A 237 7.75 -1.45 21.59
C ILE A 237 7.08 -0.34 20.77
N PHE A 238 7.55 -0.12 19.53
CA PHE A 238 6.95 0.88 18.64
C PHE A 238 5.54 0.50 18.18
N LEU A 239 5.19 -0.78 18.14
CA LEU A 239 3.84 -1.25 17.81
C LEU A 239 2.86 -1.06 18.96
N ALA A 240 3.32 -1.00 20.20
CA ALA A 240 2.46 -0.82 21.37
C ALA A 240 1.62 0.46 21.29
N VAL A 241 2.21 1.57 20.85
CA VAL A 241 1.51 2.86 20.71
C VAL A 241 0.37 2.77 19.68
N PRO A 242 0.61 2.35 18.41
CA PRO A 242 -0.48 2.13 17.46
C PRO A 242 -1.51 1.11 17.94
N ALA A 243 -1.09 0.03 18.59
CA ALA A 243 -2.01 -0.99 19.09
C ALA A 243 -2.97 -0.45 20.15
N ILE A 244 -2.47 0.36 21.10
CA ILE A 244 -3.29 1.01 22.12
C ILE A 244 -4.28 1.98 21.47
N LEU A 245 -3.82 2.85 20.57
CA LEU A 245 -4.68 3.81 19.87
C LEU A 245 -5.78 3.10 19.06
N VAL A 246 -5.43 2.02 18.36
CA VAL A 246 -6.37 1.18 17.62
C VAL A 246 -7.38 0.56 18.57
N ALA A 247 -6.95 -0.02 19.70
CA ALA A 247 -7.84 -0.62 20.69
C ALA A 247 -8.82 0.40 21.30
N LEU A 248 -8.35 1.59 21.67
CA LEU A 248 -9.19 2.67 22.19
C LEU A 248 -10.22 3.15 21.16
N SER A 249 -9.83 3.20 19.89
CA SER A 249 -10.70 3.61 18.79
C SER A 249 -11.62 2.50 18.26
N PHE A 250 -11.52 1.26 18.75
CA PHE A 250 -12.17 0.10 18.13
C PHE A 250 -13.70 0.23 18.13
N THR A 251 -14.33 0.40 19.30
CA THR A 251 -15.78 0.57 19.43
C THR A 251 -16.31 1.77 18.64
N PRO A 252 -15.77 3.00 18.79
CA PRO A 252 -16.29 4.15 18.07
C PRO A 252 -16.13 4.05 16.54
N LEU A 253 -15.06 3.42 16.03
CA LEU A 253 -14.89 3.24 14.60
C LEU A 253 -15.71 2.08 14.02
N THR A 254 -15.93 1.01 14.78
CA THR A 254 -16.79 -0.11 14.33
C THR A 254 -18.27 0.23 14.39
N ALA A 255 -18.68 1.26 15.14
CA ALA A 255 -20.05 1.78 15.13
C ALA A 255 -20.53 2.19 13.72
N TYR A 256 -19.65 2.68 12.84
CA TYR A 256 -20.00 2.99 11.44
C TYR A 256 -20.56 1.77 10.69
N TYR A 257 -20.04 0.59 11.00
CA TYR A 257 -20.52 -0.67 10.43
C TYR A 257 -21.78 -1.18 11.14
N ALA A 258 -21.79 -1.14 12.48
CA ALA A 258 -22.89 -1.66 13.29
C ALA A 258 -24.19 -0.82 13.12
N GLU A 259 -24.08 0.48 13.25
CA GLU A 259 -25.22 1.42 13.28
C GLU A 259 -25.48 2.01 11.90
N GLY A 260 -24.42 2.30 11.15
CA GLY A 260 -24.47 2.85 9.80
C GLY A 260 -23.70 4.16 9.66
N ALA A 261 -23.11 4.38 8.48
CA ALA A 261 -22.26 5.55 8.25
C ALA A 261 -23.00 6.90 8.24
N HIS A 262 -24.32 6.88 8.09
CA HIS A 262 -25.17 8.07 8.18
C HIS A 262 -25.62 8.39 9.60
N THR A 263 -25.61 7.41 10.51
CA THR A 263 -26.03 7.59 11.90
C THR A 263 -24.87 8.08 12.75
N VAL A 264 -23.67 7.55 12.51
CA VAL A 264 -22.46 7.94 13.26
C VAL A 264 -21.88 9.23 12.66
N SER A 265 -21.75 10.26 13.51
CA SER A 265 -21.15 11.53 13.10
C SER A 265 -19.74 11.35 12.57
N ARG A 266 -19.42 11.94 11.41
CA ARG A 266 -18.08 11.92 10.80
C ARG A 266 -16.99 12.48 11.72
N MET A 267 -17.37 13.34 12.68
CA MET A 267 -16.44 13.87 13.68
C MET A 267 -15.82 12.77 14.54
N VAL A 268 -16.53 11.67 14.79
CA VAL A 268 -15.98 10.52 15.51
C VAL A 268 -14.75 9.96 14.79
N ALA A 269 -14.87 9.67 13.50
CA ALA A 269 -13.73 9.22 12.69
C ALA A 269 -12.63 10.27 12.63
N LEU A 270 -12.95 11.55 12.40
CA LEU A 270 -11.93 12.60 12.31
C LEU A 270 -11.15 12.80 13.62
N LEU A 271 -11.83 12.75 14.77
CA LEU A 271 -11.18 12.88 16.09
C LEU A 271 -10.25 11.71 16.37
N TRP A 272 -10.69 10.47 16.11
CA TRP A 272 -9.84 9.30 16.34
C TRP A 272 -8.67 9.22 15.36
N LEU A 273 -8.91 9.41 14.07
CA LEU A 273 -7.86 9.36 13.04
C LEU A 273 -6.88 10.52 13.20
N GLY A 274 -7.37 11.75 13.38
CA GLY A 274 -6.52 12.93 13.58
C GLY A 274 -5.77 12.89 14.91
N GLY A 275 -6.46 12.55 16.00
CA GLY A 275 -5.86 12.42 17.33
C GLY A 275 -4.78 11.35 17.38
N SER A 276 -5.00 10.19 16.74
CA SER A 276 -4.01 9.10 16.69
C SER A 276 -2.79 9.45 15.83
N TRP A 277 -2.91 10.37 14.88
CA TRP A 277 -1.78 10.84 14.08
C TRP A 277 -0.87 11.79 14.86
N VAL A 278 -1.45 12.57 15.77
CA VAL A 278 -0.76 13.61 16.56
C VAL A 278 -0.14 13.06 17.86
N ALA A 279 -0.75 12.03 18.45
CA ALA A 279 -0.30 11.37 19.69
C ALA A 279 1.05 10.63 19.52
#